data_AF-A0A6G3X1V2-F1
#
_entry.id   AF-A0A6G3X1V2-F1
#
_cell.length_a   1.000
_cell.length_b   1.000
_cell.length_c   1.000
_cell.angle_alpha   90.00
_cell.angle_beta   90.00
_cell.angle_gamma   90.00
#
_symmetry.space_group_name_H-M   'P 1'
#
loop_
_entity.id
_entity.type
_entity.pdbx_description
1 polymer ?
#
loop_
_entity_poly.entity_id
_entity_poly.type
_entity_poly.pdbx_seq_one_letter_code
_entity_poly.pdbx_strand_id
1 'polypeptide(L)'
;LQVGGDWYDMIPLPNGRIALVIGDVQGHDVRAAGLMGQLRIALRAYASEGHRPDAVLARASRFLSGLTDAYESVEGDAEPATPRFATCLYAEVDPEVGTLDIARAGHPDPVVISADGTAVIRQTAGGLPLGIETDSDYPTTRVVLEPGETIMLCTDGL
;
A
#
# COMPACT_ATOMS: atom_id res chain seq x y z
N LEU A 1 -12.56 6.59 20.86
CA LEU A 1 -11.62 7.37 20.02
C LEU A 1 -11.58 6.67 18.67
N GLN A 2 -12.15 7.26 17.63
CA GLN A 2 -11.93 6.77 16.26
C GLN A 2 -10.56 7.27 15.83
N VAL A 3 -9.67 6.36 15.44
CA VAL A 3 -8.34 6.67 14.91
C VAL A 3 -8.30 6.02 13.54
N GLY A 4 -7.94 6.78 12.51
CA GLY A 4 -7.97 6.32 11.12
C GLY A 4 -6.95 5.20 10.85
N GLY A 5 -7.38 4.21 10.07
CA GLY A 5 -6.54 3.15 9.50
C GLY A 5 -5.79 3.58 8.24
N ASP A 6 -6.25 4.65 7.58
CA ASP A 6 -5.66 5.26 6.39
C ASP A 6 -4.25 5.80 6.64
N TRP A 7 -3.37 5.60 5.65
CA TRP A 7 -2.08 6.27 5.61
C TRP A 7 -1.64 6.56 4.18
N TYR A 8 -0.72 7.53 4.08
CA TYR A 8 0.12 7.71 2.91
C TYR A 8 1.56 7.94 3.35
N ASP A 9 2.51 7.62 2.49
CA ASP A 9 3.93 7.89 2.72
C ASP A 9 4.67 8.21 1.43
N MET A 10 5.71 9.04 1.56
CA MET A 10 6.66 9.34 0.48
C MET A 10 8.06 8.99 0.97
N ILE A 11 8.72 8.07 0.26
CA ILE A 11 9.99 7.49 0.69
C ILE A 11 11.03 7.78 -0.40
N PRO A 12 12.09 8.55 -0.10
CA PRO A 12 13.22 8.68 -1.01
C PRO A 12 13.89 7.32 -1.21
N LEU A 13 14.12 6.96 -2.47
CA LEU A 13 14.80 5.73 -2.84
C LEU A 13 16.20 6.05 -3.42
N PRO A 14 17.07 5.04 -3.59
CA PRO A 14 18.31 5.21 -4.32
C PRO A 14 18.09 5.80 -5.73
N ASN A 15 19.12 6.45 -6.27
CA ASN A 15 19.13 7.02 -7.63
C ASN A 15 18.08 8.11 -7.90
N GLY A 16 17.63 8.84 -6.86
CA GLY A 16 16.69 9.95 -7.02
C GLY A 16 15.24 9.54 -7.28
N ARG A 17 14.95 8.23 -7.21
CA ARG A 17 13.58 7.70 -7.26
C ARG A 17 12.82 7.96 -5.97
N ILE A 18 11.50 7.84 -6.04
CA ILE A 18 10.60 8.07 -4.90
C ILE A 18 9.57 6.96 -4.84
N ALA A 19 9.34 6.35 -3.68
CA ALA A 19 8.16 5.53 -3.48
C ALA A 19 7.01 6.38 -2.96
N LEU A 20 5.84 6.24 -3.58
CA LEU A 20 4.56 6.70 -3.08
C LEU A 20 3.79 5.50 -2.55
N VAL A 21 3.27 5.62 -1.34
CA VAL A 21 2.50 4.58 -0.67
C VAL A 21 1.19 5.19 -0.21
N ILE A 22 0.10 4.48 -0.43
CA ILE A 22 -1.21 4.77 0.16
C ILE A 22 -1.86 3.47 0.57
N GLY A 23 -2.65 3.48 1.65
CA GLY A 23 -3.38 2.31 2.07
C GLY A 23 -4.36 2.59 3.19
N ASP A 24 -5.14 1.58 3.50
CA ASP A 24 -6.13 1.58 4.59
C ASP A 24 -6.12 0.22 5.30
N VAL A 25 -6.01 0.25 6.63
CA VAL A 25 -6.08 -0.92 7.49
C VAL A 25 -7.52 -1.11 7.95
N GLN A 26 -8.03 -2.33 7.82
CA GLN A 26 -9.39 -2.67 8.25
C GLN A 26 -9.65 -2.27 9.72
N GLY A 27 -10.68 -1.44 9.92
CA GLY A 27 -11.16 -0.99 11.21
C GLY A 27 -10.65 0.41 11.59
N HIS A 28 -11.28 1.02 12.60
CA HIS A 28 -11.06 2.43 12.96
C HIS A 28 -10.77 2.62 14.46
N ASP A 29 -10.10 1.64 15.06
CA ASP A 29 -9.79 1.60 16.49
C ASP A 29 -8.28 1.71 16.76
N VAL A 30 -7.91 1.69 18.04
CA VAL A 30 -6.50 1.81 18.46
C VAL A 30 -5.64 0.65 17.93
N ARG A 31 -6.22 -0.54 17.74
CA ARG A 31 -5.52 -1.69 17.16
C ARG A 31 -5.26 -1.47 15.67
N ALA A 32 -6.22 -0.94 14.91
CA ALA A 32 -6.04 -0.56 13.50
C ALA A 32 -4.91 0.47 13.36
N ALA A 33 -4.95 1.53 14.18
CA ALA A 33 -3.93 2.57 14.18
C ALA A 33 -2.53 2.03 14.54
N GLY A 34 -2.46 1.09 15.49
CA GLY A 34 -1.21 0.41 15.86
C GLY A 34 -0.65 -0.45 14.73
N LEU A 35 -1.50 -1.21 14.05
CA LEU A 35 -1.12 -2.01 12.88
C LEU A 35 -0.70 -1.12 11.70
N MET A 36 -1.45 -0.05 11.42
CA MET A 36 -1.10 0.95 10.40
C MET A 36 0.30 1.52 10.65
N GLY A 37 0.59 1.93 11.89
CA GLY A 37 1.90 2.47 12.24
C GLY A 37 3.04 1.47 11.98
N GLN A 38 2.84 0.21 12.37
CA GLN A 38 3.83 -0.86 12.12
C GLN A 38 4.00 -1.15 10.63
N LEU A 39 2.89 -1.26 9.89
CA LEU A 39 2.88 -1.55 8.46
C LEU A 39 3.56 -0.43 7.65
N ARG A 40 3.29 0.84 7.98
CA ARG A 40 3.95 2.00 7.37
C ARG A 40 5.47 1.94 7.54
N ILE A 41 5.95 1.61 8.74
CA ILE A 41 7.38 1.50 9.02
C ILE A 41 8.00 0.31 8.27
N ALA A 42 7.32 -0.84 8.22
CA ALA A 42 7.79 -2.01 7.48
C ALA A 42 7.90 -1.72 5.97
N LEU A 43 6.87 -1.12 5.36
CA LEU A 43 6.88 -0.71 3.95
C LEU A 43 8.05 0.24 3.66
N ARG A 44 8.27 1.25 4.53
CA ARG A 44 9.39 2.17 4.42
C ARG A 44 10.75 1.46 4.48
N ALA A 45 10.92 0.48 5.36
CA ALA A 45 12.14 -0.30 5.46
C ALA A 45 12.40 -1.10 4.17
N TYR A 46 11.42 -1.90 3.72
CA TYR A 46 11.56 -2.72 2.50
C TYR A 46 11.83 -1.88 1.24
N ALA A 47 11.17 -0.72 1.13
CA ALA A 47 11.42 0.22 0.05
C ALA A 47 12.85 0.78 0.11
N SER A 48 13.31 1.19 1.31
CA SER A 48 14.65 1.75 1.51
C SER A 48 15.77 0.72 1.25
N GLU A 49 15.48 -0.58 1.39
CA GLU A 49 16.37 -1.69 1.02
C GLU A 49 16.49 -1.89 -0.50
N GLY A 50 15.70 -1.16 -1.31
CA GLY A 50 15.72 -1.24 -2.76
C GLY A 50 14.93 -2.42 -3.34
N HIS A 51 13.99 -2.98 -2.56
CA HIS A 51 13.08 -3.98 -3.10
C HIS A 51 12.12 -3.38 -4.13
N ARG A 52 11.85 -4.15 -5.19
CA ARG A 52 10.86 -3.80 -6.21
C ARG A 52 9.42 -3.74 -5.64
N PRO A 53 8.50 -3.02 -6.31
CA PRO A 53 7.10 -2.89 -5.87
C PRO A 53 6.40 -4.20 -5.46
N ASP A 54 6.51 -5.23 -6.30
CA ASP A 54 5.95 -6.57 -6.06
C ASP A 54 6.51 -7.19 -4.77
N ALA A 55 7.83 -7.15 -4.63
CA ALA A 55 8.56 -7.68 -3.49
C ALA A 55 8.29 -6.94 -2.17
N VAL A 56 8.03 -5.63 -2.23
CA VAL A 56 7.65 -4.80 -1.09
C VAL A 56 6.27 -5.22 -0.58
N LEU A 57 5.25 -5.32 -1.45
CA LEU A 57 3.90 -5.72 -1.04
C LEU A 57 3.85 -7.17 -0.54
N ALA A 58 4.58 -8.10 -1.18
CA ALA A 58 4.64 -9.47 -0.72
C ALA A 58 5.24 -9.58 0.70
N ARG A 59 6.29 -8.81 1.01
CA ARG A 59 6.87 -8.75 2.37
C ARG A 59 5.91 -8.09 3.37
N ALA A 60 5.22 -7.03 2.95
CA ALA A 60 4.23 -6.36 3.78
C ALA A 60 3.04 -7.27 4.12
N SER A 61 2.56 -8.08 3.17
CA SER A 61 1.50 -9.07 3.41
C SER A 61 1.93 -10.09 4.47
N ARG A 62 3.11 -10.69 4.30
CA ARG A 62 3.69 -11.64 5.28
C ARG A 62 3.87 -11.03 6.67
N PHE A 63 4.35 -9.79 6.71
CA PHE A 63 4.52 -9.06 7.97
C PHE A 63 3.17 -8.85 8.67
N LEU A 64 2.14 -8.42 7.96
CA LEU A 64 0.81 -8.19 8.53
C LEU A 64 0.14 -9.50 8.99
N SER A 65 0.25 -10.58 8.21
CA SER A 65 -0.21 -11.91 8.66
C SER A 65 0.46 -12.31 9.97
N GLY A 66 1.79 -12.20 10.06
CA GLY A 66 2.53 -12.56 11.28
C GLY A 66 2.19 -11.68 12.50
N LEU A 67 1.87 -10.39 12.31
CA LEU A 67 1.36 -9.56 13.39
C LEU A 67 0.00 -10.02 13.89
N THR A 68 -0.91 -10.33 12.97
CA THR A 68 -2.26 -10.80 13.30
C THR A 68 -2.21 -12.11 14.10
N ASP A 69 -1.43 -13.08 13.64
CA ASP A 69 -1.21 -14.35 14.34
C ASP A 69 -0.64 -14.13 15.75
N ALA A 70 0.32 -13.19 15.90
CA ALA A 70 0.90 -12.86 17.19
C ALA A 70 -0.14 -12.26 18.16
N TYR A 71 -1.02 -11.38 17.69
CA TYR A 71 -2.08 -10.81 18.53
C TYR A 71 -3.10 -11.87 18.98
N GLU A 72 -3.50 -12.78 18.10
CA GLU A 72 -4.40 -13.90 18.45
C GLU A 72 -3.77 -14.79 19.53
N SER A 73 -2.47 -15.06 19.46
CA SER A 73 -1.77 -15.89 20.45
C SER A 73 -1.67 -15.26 21.85
N VAL A 74 -1.75 -13.93 21.97
CA VAL A 74 -1.63 -13.20 23.23
C VAL A 74 -2.99 -13.03 23.92
N GLU A 75 -4.10 -12.99 23.17
CA GLU A 75 -5.43 -12.72 23.71
C GLU A 75 -6.11 -13.96 24.34
N GLY A 76 -5.60 -15.18 24.15
CA GLY A 76 -6.10 -16.40 24.83
C GLY A 76 -7.55 -16.74 24.49
N ASP A 77 -8.30 -17.38 25.41
CA ASP A 77 -9.71 -17.82 25.28
C ASP A 77 -10.74 -16.68 25.06
N ALA A 78 -10.30 -15.46 24.73
CA ALA A 78 -11.19 -14.42 24.24
C ALA A 78 -11.71 -14.79 22.84
N GLU A 79 -12.88 -14.24 22.46
CA GLU A 79 -13.42 -14.39 21.10
C GLU A 79 -12.31 -14.14 20.06
N PRO A 80 -12.07 -15.07 19.10
CA PRO A 80 -11.00 -14.93 18.14
C PRO A 80 -11.18 -13.60 17.39
N ALA A 81 -10.21 -12.70 17.57
CA ALA A 81 -10.22 -11.44 16.85
C ALA A 81 -10.14 -11.75 15.36
N THR A 82 -11.07 -11.22 14.57
CA THR A 82 -11.05 -11.42 13.11
C THR A 82 -9.72 -10.93 12.53
N PRO A 83 -9.02 -11.74 11.70
CA PRO A 83 -7.75 -11.35 11.14
C PRO A 83 -7.91 -10.07 10.32
N ARG A 84 -7.05 -9.09 10.59
CA ARG A 84 -7.10 -7.78 9.92
C ARG A 84 -6.26 -7.80 8.67
N PHE A 85 -6.81 -7.17 7.64
CA PHE A 85 -6.11 -6.94 6.37
C PHE A 85 -5.96 -5.44 6.11
N ALA A 86 -5.15 -5.12 5.11
CA ALA A 86 -4.99 -3.74 4.65
C ALA A 86 -5.02 -3.68 3.13
N THR A 87 -5.71 -2.69 2.57
CA THR A 87 -5.49 -2.33 1.17
C THR A 87 -4.25 -1.47 1.04
N CYS A 88 -3.50 -1.61 -0.04
CA CYS A 88 -2.33 -0.77 -0.30
C CYS A 88 -2.04 -0.62 -1.79
N LEU A 89 -1.65 0.57 -2.21
CA LEU A 89 -1.00 0.83 -3.48
C LEU A 89 0.42 1.36 -3.20
N TYR A 90 1.39 0.73 -3.84
CA TYR A 90 2.79 1.14 -3.82
C TYR A 90 3.20 1.51 -5.25
N ALA A 91 3.76 2.70 -5.43
CA ALA A 91 4.25 3.18 -6.72
C ALA A 91 5.70 3.65 -6.58
N GLU A 92 6.60 3.06 -7.35
CA GLU A 92 7.97 3.58 -7.50
C GLU A 92 8.02 4.56 -8.67
N VAL A 93 8.36 5.81 -8.38
CA VAL A 93 8.36 6.93 -9.31
C VAL A 93 9.77 7.24 -9.74
N ASP A 94 9.94 7.32 -11.04
CA ASP A 94 11.11 7.86 -11.70
C ASP A 94 10.80 9.27 -12.23
N PRO A 95 11.21 10.32 -11.49
CA PRO A 95 10.86 11.69 -11.86
C PRO A 95 11.61 12.18 -13.10
N GLU A 96 12.74 11.57 -13.47
CA GLU A 96 13.51 12.00 -14.65
C GLU A 96 12.80 11.66 -15.95
N VAL A 97 12.12 10.51 -16.00
CA VAL A 97 11.44 10.00 -17.20
C VAL A 97 9.91 9.94 -17.06
N GLY A 98 9.35 10.31 -15.92
CA GLY A 98 7.90 10.34 -15.68
C GLY A 98 7.26 8.95 -15.59
N THR A 99 8.02 7.91 -15.24
CA THR A 99 7.50 6.54 -15.16
C THR A 99 7.16 6.12 -13.74
N LEU A 100 6.09 5.36 -13.59
CA LEU A 100 5.66 4.77 -12.32
C LEU A 100 5.52 3.26 -12.49
N ASP A 101 6.20 2.50 -11.64
CA ASP A 101 6.02 1.07 -11.51
C ASP A 101 5.13 0.80 -10.28
N ILE A 102 3.89 0.36 -10.52
CA ILE A 102 2.83 0.29 -9.51
C ILE A 102 2.51 -1.17 -9.18
N ALA A 103 2.50 -1.51 -7.89
CA ALA A 103 1.91 -2.73 -7.38
C ALA A 103 0.72 -2.39 -6.47
N ARG A 104 -0.34 -3.21 -6.52
CA ARG A 104 -1.61 -2.95 -5.83
C ARG A 104 -2.09 -4.19 -5.07
N ALA A 105 -2.42 -4.02 -3.80
CA ALA A 105 -3.02 -5.01 -2.91
C ALA A 105 -4.43 -4.55 -2.54
N GLY A 106 -5.45 -4.95 -3.31
CA GLY A 106 -6.86 -4.63 -3.05
C GLY A 106 -7.27 -3.15 -3.07
N HIS A 107 -6.34 -2.20 -3.17
CA HIS A 107 -6.60 -0.76 -3.11
C HIS A 107 -7.31 -0.25 -4.38
N PRO A 108 -8.00 0.91 -4.37
CA PRO A 108 -8.54 1.50 -5.60
C PRO A 108 -7.48 1.76 -6.68
N ASP A 109 -7.90 1.72 -7.94
CA ASP A 109 -7.04 2.09 -9.07
C ASP A 109 -6.71 3.60 -9.05
N PRO A 110 -5.50 3.97 -9.47
CA PRO A 110 -5.11 5.38 -9.59
C PRO A 110 -5.90 6.10 -10.68
N VAL A 111 -6.01 7.42 -10.57
CA VAL A 111 -6.58 8.29 -11.60
C VAL A 111 -5.47 9.10 -12.25
N VAL A 112 -5.42 9.14 -13.58
CA VAL A 112 -4.55 10.05 -14.33
C VAL A 112 -5.39 11.23 -14.81
N ILE A 113 -4.92 12.44 -14.50
CA ILE A 113 -5.54 13.70 -14.88
C ILE A 113 -4.63 14.34 -15.93
N SER A 114 -5.12 14.46 -17.16
CA SER A 114 -4.38 15.10 -18.24
C SER A 114 -4.33 16.62 -18.06
N ALA A 115 -3.44 17.29 -18.79
CA ALA A 115 -3.23 18.74 -18.69
C ALA A 115 -4.47 19.59 -19.01
N ASP A 116 -5.44 19.05 -19.75
CA ASP A 116 -6.73 19.68 -20.06
C ASP A 116 -7.80 19.45 -18.96
N GLY A 117 -7.46 18.73 -17.90
CA GLY A 117 -8.35 18.37 -16.79
C GLY A 117 -9.13 17.08 -16.99
N THR A 118 -8.95 16.36 -18.10
CA THR A 118 -9.60 15.06 -18.32
C THR A 118 -9.06 14.03 -17.33
N ALA A 119 -9.96 13.40 -16.56
CA ALA A 119 -9.61 12.38 -15.57
C ALA A 119 -10.00 10.97 -16.04
N VAL A 120 -9.05 10.04 -16.01
CA VAL A 120 -9.25 8.64 -16.43
C VAL A 120 -8.73 7.70 -15.35
N ILE A 121 -9.55 6.72 -14.95
CA ILE A 121 -9.11 5.64 -14.07
C ILE A 121 -8.11 4.78 -14.82
N ARG A 122 -6.90 4.65 -14.26
CA ARG A 122 -5.82 3.87 -14.83
C ARG A 122 -5.80 2.50 -14.19
N GLN A 123 -6.34 1.52 -14.92
CA GLN A 123 -6.39 0.13 -14.47
C GLN A 123 -4.98 -0.42 -14.20
N THR A 124 -4.81 -0.98 -13.01
CA THR A 124 -3.57 -1.62 -12.57
C THR A 124 -3.87 -3.05 -12.13
N ALA A 125 -3.03 -3.99 -12.57
CA ALA A 125 -3.06 -5.34 -12.05
C ALA A 125 -2.84 -5.30 -10.53
N GLY A 126 -3.57 -6.15 -9.80
CA GLY A 126 -3.49 -6.18 -8.34
C GLY A 126 -3.70 -7.58 -7.78
N GLY A 127 -3.23 -7.76 -6.55
CA GLY A 127 -3.45 -8.95 -5.73
C GLY A 127 -4.47 -8.70 -4.62
N LEU A 128 -4.65 -9.72 -3.76
CA LEU A 128 -5.50 -9.63 -2.58
C LEU A 128 -5.00 -8.58 -1.59
N PRO A 129 -5.88 -7.96 -0.78
CA PRO A 129 -5.45 -7.15 0.36
C PRO A 129 -4.35 -7.83 1.19
N LEU A 130 -3.44 -7.02 1.71
CA LEU A 130 -2.32 -7.47 2.53
C LEU A 130 -2.84 -8.24 3.75
N GLY A 131 -2.18 -9.33 4.11
CA GLY A 131 -2.52 -10.12 5.30
C GLY A 131 -3.55 -11.23 5.07
N ILE A 132 -4.29 -11.23 3.94
CA ILE A 132 -5.25 -12.29 3.61
C ILE A 132 -4.54 -13.59 3.26
N GLU A 133 -3.51 -13.52 2.42
CA GLU A 133 -2.67 -14.65 2.04
C GLU A 133 -1.20 -14.27 2.11
N THR A 134 -0.42 -15.13 2.78
CA THR A 134 1.01 -14.94 3.04
C THR A 134 1.83 -14.91 1.75
N ASP A 135 1.46 -15.73 0.77
CA ASP A 135 2.18 -15.89 -0.50
C ASP A 135 1.42 -15.29 -1.70
N SER A 136 0.65 -14.22 -1.48
CA SER A 136 0.00 -13.48 -2.56
C SER A 136 0.99 -12.84 -3.52
N ASP A 137 0.73 -13.01 -4.82
CA ASP A 137 1.44 -12.30 -5.89
C ASP A 137 0.88 -10.89 -6.10
N TYR A 138 1.77 -9.92 -6.28
CA TYR A 138 1.45 -8.51 -6.52
C TYR A 138 2.03 -8.03 -7.85
N PRO A 139 1.34 -8.24 -8.99
CA PRO A 139 1.87 -7.88 -10.29
C PRO A 139 2.12 -6.38 -10.41
N THR A 140 3.21 -6.03 -11.10
CA THR A 140 3.58 -4.62 -11.33
C THR A 140 3.03 -4.13 -12.66
N THR A 141 2.34 -3.00 -12.64
CA THR A 141 1.86 -2.28 -13.83
C THR A 141 2.68 -1.01 -14.03
N ARG A 142 3.23 -0.81 -15.23
CA ARG A 142 3.92 0.43 -15.57
C ARG A 142 2.95 1.47 -16.11
N VAL A 143 3.03 2.68 -15.56
CA VAL A 143 2.35 3.88 -16.03
C VAL A 143 3.40 4.91 -16.44
N VAL A 144 3.13 5.67 -17.49
CA VAL A 144 3.96 6.81 -17.93
C VAL A 144 3.07 8.03 -17.83
N LEU A 145 3.55 9.08 -17.19
CA LEU A 145 2.91 10.39 -17.14
C LEU A 145 3.61 11.30 -18.14
N GLU A 146 2.83 11.89 -19.03
CA GLU A 146 3.32 12.94 -19.91
C GLU A 146 3.47 14.27 -19.13
N PRO A 147 4.29 15.21 -19.63
CA PRO A 147 4.44 16.52 -18.99
C PRO A 147 3.09 17.23 -18.79
N GLY A 148 2.82 17.64 -17.56
CA GLY A 148 1.56 18.30 -17.18
C GLY A 148 0.44 17.34 -16.77
N GLU A 149 0.63 16.03 -16.89
CA GLU A 149 -0.28 15.04 -16.30
C GLU A 149 -0.02 14.87 -14.81
N THR A 150 -1.08 14.53 -14.08
CA THR A 150 -1.05 14.28 -12.65
C THR A 150 -1.60 12.89 -12.35
N ILE A 151 -0.93 12.13 -11.50
CA ILE A 151 -1.51 10.92 -10.92
C ILE A 151 -2.13 11.25 -9.55
N MET A 152 -3.36 10.83 -9.35
CA MET A 152 -4.09 10.95 -8.09
C MET A 152 -4.31 9.56 -7.50
N LEU A 153 -3.97 9.43 -6.22
CA LEU A 153 -4.19 8.26 -5.38
C LEU A 153 -5.15 8.64 -4.27
N CYS A 154 -6.11 7.77 -3.93
CA CYS A 154 -7.07 8.02 -2.86
C CYS A 154 -7.36 6.76 -2.05
N THR A 155 -7.54 6.92 -0.74
CA THR A 155 -8.19 5.92 0.09
C THR A 155 -9.71 6.02 -0.09
N ASP A 156 -10.42 4.93 0.16
CA ASP A 156 -11.88 4.89 0.20
C ASP A 156 -12.45 5.38 1.55
N GLY A 157 -11.59 5.60 2.55
CA GLY A 157 -11.83 6.42 3.74
C GLY A 157 -13.23 6.24 4.34
N LEU A 158 -13.45 5.12 5.01
CA LEU A 158 -14.68 4.83 5.78
C LEU A 158 -14.54 5.14 7.27
#